data_AF-A0AB73H6A9-F1
#
_entry.id   AF-A0AB73H6A9-F1
#
_cell.length_a   1.000
_cell.length_b   1.000
_cell.length_c   1.000
_cell.angle_alpha   90.00
_cell.angle_beta   90.00
_cell.angle_gamma   90.00
#
_symmetry.space_group_name_H-M   'P 1'
#
loop_
_entity.id
_entity.type
_entity.pdbx_description
1 polymer ?
#
loop_
_entity_poly.entity_id
_entity_poly.type
_entity_poly.pdbx_seq_one_letter_code
_entity_poly.pdbx_strand_id
1 'polypeptide(L)'
;MKKLSLVFLILGISLLTACGGGNDDNADKKEQKETSKNTEVEKNNAKKPNSKENTDKSTEKAQEKTEDTPEKNEASIKNEQPNKEETTQKAETNTEKKAVPAASSISLTTFNQSTTLPITGGNVTTVYNSTSPKMFFFGPLNITISKYKVESVVGSDKQIDAYSPESYLGRRDGYVVTLDVIIQNTTNSTISYKADHISLNGKGISKGGSLENFIPVDKQLNHTSVVFPGMTKQEGYVTYMLNNEDYAKLKQGTTITANNPNDFNSPAVKGTTKGNITVNFPISK
;
A
#
# COMPACT_ATOMS: atom_id res chain seq x y z
N MET A 1 36.01 -69.98 -1.55
CA MET A 1 35.58 -70.02 -0.14
C MET A 1 34.25 -69.28 -0.02
N LYS A 2 33.29 -69.89 0.69
CA LYS A 2 32.02 -69.39 1.30
C LYS A 2 31.34 -68.15 0.66
N LYS A 3 30.27 -68.27 -0.14
CA LYS A 3 28.84 -68.65 0.10
C LYS A 3 27.94 -67.49 0.58
N LEU A 4 26.90 -67.27 -0.24
CA LEU A 4 25.49 -66.89 0.01
C LEU A 4 25.20 -65.61 0.82
N SER A 5 24.47 -64.61 0.31
CA SER A 5 23.06 -64.56 -0.17
C SER A 5 22.02 -64.39 0.95
N LEU A 6 21.07 -63.49 0.64
CA LEU A 6 19.64 -63.52 0.97
C LEU A 6 19.10 -62.52 2.02
N VAL A 7 18.29 -61.63 1.45
CA VAL A 7 17.17 -60.82 1.97
C VAL A 7 16.29 -61.57 2.99
N PHE A 8 15.80 -60.87 4.03
CA PHE A 8 14.41 -61.04 4.50
C PHE A 8 13.81 -59.76 5.11
N LEU A 9 12.59 -59.52 4.66
CA LEU A 9 11.57 -58.54 5.00
C LEU A 9 10.89 -58.89 6.34
N ILE A 10 10.56 -57.90 7.19
CA ILE A 10 9.42 -58.01 8.13
C ILE A 10 8.63 -56.69 8.17
N LEU A 11 7.38 -56.80 7.74
CA LEU A 11 6.24 -55.90 7.96
C LEU A 11 5.69 -56.03 9.40
N GLY A 12 5.07 -54.95 9.89
CA GLY A 12 3.96 -55.00 10.86
C GLY A 12 4.11 -54.05 12.06
N ILE A 13 3.08 -53.44 12.65
CA ILE A 13 1.62 -53.49 12.49
C ILE A 13 1.05 -52.17 13.05
N SER A 14 -0.11 -51.84 12.49
CA SER A 14 -1.10 -50.79 12.72
C SER A 14 -1.64 -50.49 14.14
N LEU A 15 -2.08 -49.23 14.28
CA LEU A 15 -3.32 -48.72 14.92
C LEU A 15 -3.53 -48.85 16.44
N LEU A 16 -3.70 -47.68 17.09
CA LEU A 16 -4.70 -47.49 18.14
C LEU A 16 -5.52 -46.22 17.85
N THR A 17 -6.82 -46.42 17.69
CA THR A 17 -7.90 -45.43 17.75
C THR A 17 -8.69 -45.65 19.03
N ALA A 18 -8.90 -44.60 19.85
CA ALA A 18 -10.02 -44.43 20.77
C ALA A 18 -10.06 -42.94 21.17
N CYS A 19 -11.04 -42.13 20.72
CA CYS A 19 -12.40 -41.92 21.24
C CYS A 19 -12.50 -41.24 22.63
N GLY A 20 -13.18 -40.09 22.65
CA GLY A 20 -13.94 -39.50 23.78
C GLY A 20 -13.09 -38.83 24.88
N GLY A 21 -13.33 -37.63 25.37
CA GLY A 21 -14.57 -36.84 25.43
C GLY A 21 -15.14 -36.84 26.85
N GLY A 22 -14.81 -35.81 27.64
CA GLY A 22 -15.54 -35.23 28.79
C GLY A 22 -15.97 -36.14 29.97
N ASN A 23 -15.51 -35.87 31.20
CA ASN A 23 -16.07 -34.86 32.11
C ASN A 23 -15.52 -35.00 33.56
N ASP A 24 -15.19 -33.84 34.14
CA ASP A 24 -15.08 -33.39 35.54
C ASP A 24 -15.33 -34.35 36.72
N ASP A 25 -14.46 -34.29 37.75
CA ASP A 25 -14.80 -33.62 39.01
C ASP A 25 -13.62 -33.40 40.00
N ASN A 26 -13.47 -32.12 40.36
CA ASN A 26 -13.08 -31.43 41.61
C ASN A 26 -11.95 -31.88 42.58
N ALA A 27 -11.09 -30.87 42.82
CA ALA A 27 -10.55 -30.35 44.08
C ALA A 27 -9.45 -31.12 44.85
N ASP A 28 -8.22 -30.57 44.86
CA ASP A 28 -7.73 -29.86 46.06
C ASP A 28 -6.50 -28.98 45.77
N LYS A 29 -6.55 -27.73 46.24
CA LYS A 29 -5.44 -26.76 46.23
C LYS A 29 -4.51 -27.03 47.41
N LYS A 30 -3.21 -27.20 47.17
CA LYS A 30 -2.18 -26.89 48.18
C LYS A 30 -1.05 -26.07 47.57
N GLU A 31 -0.82 -24.94 48.24
CA GLU A 31 0.30 -24.02 48.10
C GLU A 31 1.64 -24.73 48.27
N GLN A 32 2.66 -24.33 47.50
CA GLN A 32 4.03 -24.38 48.00
C GLN A 32 4.92 -23.31 47.39
N LYS A 33 5.15 -22.29 48.23
CA LYS A 33 6.31 -21.40 48.38
C LYS A 33 7.50 -21.59 47.42
N GLU A 34 7.80 -20.48 46.74
CA GLU A 34 9.16 -20.10 46.35
C GLU A 34 10.10 -20.12 47.56
N THR A 35 11.32 -20.63 47.37
CA THR A 35 12.45 -20.35 48.26
C THR A 35 13.66 -19.98 47.40
N SER A 36 14.05 -18.72 47.52
CA SER A 36 15.27 -18.12 47.00
C SER A 36 16.51 -18.67 47.72
N LYS A 37 17.64 -18.76 47.01
CA LYS A 37 18.96 -18.48 47.60
C LYS A 37 19.81 -17.69 46.61
N ASN A 38 20.08 -16.45 47.02
CA ASN A 38 21.09 -15.54 46.50
C ASN A 38 22.50 -16.13 46.63
N THR A 39 23.39 -15.68 45.75
CA THR A 39 24.76 -15.33 46.14
C THR A 39 25.01 -13.90 45.62
N GLU A 40 25.12 -12.99 46.60
CA GLU A 40 25.74 -11.65 46.57
C GLU A 40 27.20 -11.71 46.10
N VAL A 41 27.99 -10.68 45.76
CA VAL A 41 28.01 -9.21 45.58
C VAL A 41 29.45 -8.97 45.04
N GLU A 42 29.76 -8.01 44.15
CA GLU A 42 30.34 -6.68 44.49
C GLU A 42 30.61 -5.94 43.15
N LYS A 43 29.86 -4.89 42.79
CA LYS A 43 30.09 -3.45 43.02
C LYS A 43 31.52 -2.94 42.77
N ASN A 44 31.64 -2.03 41.78
CA ASN A 44 32.29 -0.74 42.03
C ASN A 44 31.70 0.39 41.19
N ASN A 45 31.43 1.49 41.89
CA ASN A 45 30.84 2.77 41.46
C ASN A 45 31.92 3.77 41.04
N ALA A 46 31.58 4.71 40.14
CA ALA A 46 31.96 6.13 40.24
C ALA A 46 31.06 6.96 39.29
N LYS A 47 29.97 7.58 39.80
CA LYS A 47 29.83 9.00 40.19
C LYS A 47 29.98 10.06 39.07
N LYS A 48 28.85 10.70 38.75
CA LYS A 48 28.71 12.06 38.19
C LYS A 48 29.44 13.11 39.05
N PRO A 49 29.68 14.31 38.51
CA PRO A 49 28.87 15.43 38.99
C PRO A 49 28.31 16.35 37.88
N ASN A 50 27.38 17.18 38.31
CA ASN A 50 26.54 18.14 37.60
C ASN A 50 26.98 19.56 38.02
N SER A 51 26.90 20.56 37.14
CA SER A 51 26.82 22.01 37.46
C SER A 51 26.47 22.74 36.15
N LYS A 52 25.26 23.24 35.89
CA LYS A 52 24.63 24.51 36.34
C LYS A 52 25.46 25.79 36.15
N GLU A 53 24.93 26.61 35.24
CA GLU A 53 24.56 28.04 35.40
C GLU A 53 25.62 29.13 35.21
N ASN A 54 25.45 29.93 34.14
CA ASN A 54 25.17 31.38 34.26
C ASN A 54 24.85 32.03 32.89
N THR A 55 23.65 32.60 32.82
CA THR A 55 23.30 33.98 32.45
C THR A 55 24.26 34.76 31.53
N ASP A 56 23.75 35.27 30.41
CA ASP A 56 23.81 36.71 30.18
C ASP A 56 22.67 37.25 29.30
N LYS A 57 22.25 38.47 29.66
CA LYS A 57 21.06 39.20 29.22
C LYS A 57 21.55 40.55 28.68
N SER A 58 21.18 40.92 27.46
CA SER A 58 21.22 42.31 26.96
C SER A 58 20.21 42.42 25.82
N THR A 59 18.98 42.95 25.94
CA THR A 59 18.42 44.29 26.25
C THR A 59 18.73 45.43 25.27
N GLU A 60 17.63 46.05 24.80
CA GLU A 60 17.45 47.45 24.33
C GLU A 60 18.07 47.84 22.97
N LYS A 61 17.50 48.73 22.14
CA LYS A 61 16.39 49.71 22.13
C LYS A 61 16.25 50.15 20.64
N ALA A 62 15.08 50.30 20.02
CA ALA A 62 14.05 51.34 20.13
C ALA A 62 14.12 52.44 19.05
N GLN A 63 12.90 52.81 18.59
CA GLN A 63 12.45 54.11 18.07
C GLN A 63 12.99 54.55 16.69
N GLU A 64 12.28 55.29 15.84
CA GLU A 64 10.98 56.00 15.82
C GLU A 64 10.69 56.29 14.31
N LYS A 65 9.46 56.24 13.80
CA LYS A 65 8.52 57.39 13.68
C LYS A 65 9.18 58.59 12.98
N THR A 66 8.67 59.15 11.88
CA THR A 66 7.53 60.10 11.78
C THR A 66 7.47 60.47 10.27
N GLU A 67 6.39 60.25 9.53
CA GLU A 67 5.18 61.10 9.35
C GLU A 67 5.40 62.35 8.46
N ASP A 68 4.40 62.52 7.59
CA ASP A 68 3.91 63.72 6.90
C ASP A 68 4.40 64.21 5.52
N THR A 69 3.61 63.82 4.49
CA THR A 69 2.65 64.61 3.67
C THR A 69 2.86 66.13 3.48
N PRO A 70 2.13 66.86 2.60
CA PRO A 70 1.50 66.59 1.28
C PRO A 70 1.92 67.63 0.21
N GLU A 71 1.52 67.46 -1.05
CA GLU A 71 0.91 68.59 -1.75
C GLU A 71 -0.17 68.16 -2.74
N LYS A 72 -1.16 69.04 -2.82
CA LYS A 72 -2.55 68.86 -3.22
C LYS A 72 -2.80 69.79 -4.42
N ASN A 73 -3.65 69.36 -5.34
CA ASN A 73 -4.55 70.19 -6.15
C ASN A 73 -5.61 69.20 -6.65
N GLU A 74 -6.80 69.06 -6.02
CA GLU A 74 -7.98 69.97 -6.10
C GLU A 74 -8.18 70.52 -7.52
N ALA A 75 -9.32 70.34 -8.19
CA ALA A 75 -10.72 70.48 -7.82
C ALA A 75 -11.56 69.90 -9.00
N SER A 76 -12.85 69.56 -9.01
CA SER A 76 -14.01 69.66 -8.11
C SER A 76 -15.20 69.02 -8.90
N ILE A 77 -16.01 68.11 -8.34
CA ILE A 77 -17.34 68.29 -7.72
C ILE A 77 -18.46 67.55 -8.50
N LYS A 78 -19.02 66.56 -7.79
CA LYS A 78 -20.43 66.11 -7.62
C LYS A 78 -21.40 66.04 -8.82
N ASN A 79 -22.08 64.90 -8.96
CA ASN A 79 -23.42 64.69 -8.37
C ASN A 79 -23.92 63.23 -8.49
N GLU A 80 -24.37 62.72 -7.33
CA GLU A 80 -25.56 61.90 -7.06
C GLU A 80 -25.82 60.55 -7.78
N GLN A 81 -25.89 59.51 -6.94
CA GLN A 81 -26.49 58.18 -7.14
C GLN A 81 -28.02 58.29 -7.31
N PRO A 82 -28.70 57.33 -7.99
CA PRO A 82 -29.11 56.14 -7.25
C PRO A 82 -29.02 54.82 -8.05
N ASN A 83 -28.41 53.85 -7.40
CA ASN A 83 -28.78 52.44 -7.26
C ASN A 83 -29.64 51.79 -8.38
N LYS A 84 -29.00 50.92 -9.17
CA LYS A 84 -29.56 49.62 -9.55
C LYS A 84 -28.42 48.64 -9.76
N GLU A 85 -28.24 47.77 -8.76
CA GLU A 85 -27.41 46.57 -8.84
C GLU A 85 -27.93 45.67 -9.97
N GLU A 86 -27.19 45.61 -11.09
CA GLU A 86 -27.17 44.44 -11.95
C GLU A 86 -25.86 43.69 -11.67
N THR A 87 -25.86 42.89 -10.61
CA THR A 87 -24.94 41.76 -10.52
C THR A 87 -25.47 40.67 -11.44
N THR A 88 -25.05 40.71 -12.71
CA THR A 88 -25.00 39.51 -13.55
C THR A 88 -24.04 38.54 -12.88
N GLN A 89 -24.57 37.71 -11.97
CA GLN A 89 -23.95 36.46 -11.57
C GLN A 89 -23.84 35.62 -12.84
N LYS A 90 -22.66 35.65 -13.46
CA LYS A 90 -22.25 34.60 -14.37
C LYS A 90 -22.09 33.36 -13.48
N ALA A 91 -23.19 32.63 -13.32
CA ALA A 91 -23.16 31.30 -12.76
C ALA A 91 -22.23 30.49 -13.66
N GLU A 92 -20.97 30.36 -13.23
CA GLU A 92 -20.12 29.27 -13.66
C GLU A 92 -20.85 28.00 -13.25
N THR A 93 -21.64 27.49 -14.18
CA THR A 93 -22.06 26.10 -14.19
C THR A 93 -20.76 25.32 -14.35
N ASN A 94 -20.10 25.08 -13.22
CA ASN A 94 -19.13 24.01 -13.05
C ASN A 94 -19.90 22.72 -13.31
N THR A 95 -20.05 22.44 -14.59
CA THR A 95 -20.42 21.12 -15.07
C THR A 95 -19.21 20.29 -14.69
N GLU A 96 -19.28 19.60 -13.55
CA GLU A 96 -18.27 18.63 -13.14
C GLU A 96 -18.02 17.73 -14.34
N LYS A 97 -16.90 17.96 -15.01
CA LYS A 97 -16.50 17.16 -16.15
C LYS A 97 -16.27 15.77 -15.59
N LYS A 98 -17.23 14.86 -15.83
CA LYS A 98 -17.19 13.48 -15.37
C LYS A 98 -15.80 12.93 -15.70
N ALA A 99 -15.04 12.61 -14.66
CA ALA A 99 -13.67 12.17 -14.83
C ALA A 99 -13.66 10.87 -15.66
N VAL A 100 -12.75 10.84 -16.64
CA VAL A 100 -12.62 9.77 -17.65
C VAL A 100 -11.41 8.93 -17.28
N PRO A 101 -11.44 7.59 -17.46
CA PRO A 101 -10.27 6.76 -17.19
C PRO A 101 -9.07 7.20 -18.03
N ALA A 102 -7.90 7.22 -17.44
CA ALA A 102 -6.67 7.49 -18.18
C ALA A 102 -6.39 6.34 -19.16
N ALA A 103 -5.98 6.69 -20.38
CA ALA A 103 -5.56 5.70 -21.37
C ALA A 103 -4.14 5.21 -21.05
N SER A 104 -3.99 3.88 -21.04
CA SER A 104 -2.72 3.19 -20.90
C SER A 104 -1.88 3.32 -22.17
N SER A 105 -0.57 3.53 -22.00
CA SER A 105 0.41 3.45 -23.09
C SER A 105 0.91 2.02 -23.34
N ILE A 106 0.72 1.12 -22.37
CA ILE A 106 1.09 -0.29 -22.47
C ILE A 106 0.08 -1.03 -23.35
N SER A 107 0.54 -1.64 -24.44
CA SER A 107 -0.34 -2.41 -25.32
C SER A 107 -0.93 -3.64 -24.63
N LEU A 108 -2.12 -4.10 -25.05
CA LEU A 108 -2.71 -5.34 -24.54
C LEU A 108 -1.80 -6.56 -24.80
N THR A 109 -1.15 -6.60 -25.97
CA THR A 109 -0.21 -7.66 -26.32
C THR A 109 0.97 -7.71 -25.36
N THR A 110 1.59 -6.55 -25.09
CA THR A 110 2.69 -6.44 -24.11
C THR A 110 2.23 -6.85 -22.72
N PHE A 111 1.05 -6.39 -22.30
CA PHE A 111 0.49 -6.71 -20.98
C PHE A 111 0.20 -8.22 -20.79
N ASN A 112 -0.24 -8.89 -21.86
CA ASN A 112 -0.56 -10.33 -21.81
C ASN A 112 0.69 -11.23 -21.83
N GLN A 113 1.88 -10.71 -22.09
CA GLN A 113 3.11 -11.49 -21.94
C GLN A 113 3.35 -11.82 -20.46
N SER A 114 3.64 -13.08 -20.15
CA SER A 114 3.90 -13.51 -18.78
C SER A 114 5.23 -12.99 -18.29
N THR A 115 5.22 -12.19 -17.22
CA THR A 115 6.42 -11.79 -16.48
C THR A 115 6.72 -12.79 -15.36
N THR A 116 5.74 -13.62 -15.00
CA THR A 116 5.87 -14.68 -13.99
C THR A 116 6.61 -15.90 -14.53
N LEU A 117 6.27 -16.38 -15.74
CA LEU A 117 6.88 -17.58 -16.35
C LEU A 117 8.42 -17.52 -16.44
N PRO A 118 9.04 -16.40 -16.86
CA PRO A 118 10.49 -16.30 -16.88
C PRO A 118 11.15 -16.44 -15.51
N ILE A 119 10.45 -16.13 -14.42
CA ILE A 119 10.98 -16.16 -13.05
C ILE A 119 10.72 -17.53 -12.38
N THR A 120 9.48 -18.04 -12.48
CA THR A 120 9.09 -19.29 -11.80
C THR A 120 9.36 -20.54 -12.61
N GLY A 121 9.34 -20.43 -13.95
CA GLY A 121 9.21 -21.58 -14.84
C GLY A 121 7.91 -22.35 -14.59
N GLY A 122 7.95 -23.67 -14.76
CA GLY A 122 6.79 -24.55 -14.60
C GLY A 122 5.66 -24.25 -15.57
N ASN A 123 4.41 -24.49 -15.15
CA ASN A 123 3.23 -24.13 -15.91
C ASN A 123 2.63 -22.81 -15.40
N VAL A 124 2.71 -21.77 -16.23
CA VAL A 124 2.07 -20.49 -15.97
C VAL A 124 0.99 -20.22 -17.00
N THR A 125 -0.25 -20.03 -16.55
CA THR A 125 -1.41 -19.81 -17.42
C THR A 125 -2.23 -18.63 -16.93
N THR A 126 -2.61 -17.72 -17.84
CA THR A 126 -3.59 -16.67 -17.53
C THR A 126 -4.98 -17.29 -17.35
N VAL A 127 -5.51 -17.27 -16.14
CA VAL A 127 -6.82 -17.85 -15.78
C VAL A 127 -7.94 -16.82 -15.79
N TYR A 128 -7.58 -15.53 -15.69
CA TYR A 128 -8.52 -14.42 -15.77
C TYR A 128 -7.81 -13.17 -16.30
N ASN A 129 -8.52 -12.36 -17.08
CA ASN A 129 -8.09 -11.02 -17.45
C ASN A 129 -9.30 -10.10 -17.57
N SER A 130 -9.05 -8.80 -17.46
CA SER A 130 -10.06 -7.79 -17.67
C SER A 130 -9.42 -6.52 -18.20
N THR A 131 -10.06 -5.93 -19.20
CA THR A 131 -9.72 -4.64 -19.78
C THR A 131 -10.73 -3.56 -19.40
N SER A 132 -11.62 -3.85 -18.43
CA SER A 132 -12.58 -2.88 -17.92
C SER A 132 -11.92 -2.01 -16.84
N PRO A 133 -11.74 -0.70 -17.08
CA PRO A 133 -10.99 0.14 -16.16
C PRO A 133 -11.66 0.30 -14.80
N LYS A 134 -10.84 0.46 -13.76
CA LYS A 134 -11.28 0.81 -12.39
C LYS A 134 -10.70 2.16 -12.01
N MET A 135 -11.53 3.02 -11.44
CA MET A 135 -11.18 4.42 -11.20
C MET A 135 -11.31 4.76 -9.72
N PHE A 136 -10.28 5.41 -9.18
CA PHE A 136 -10.26 5.97 -7.83
C PHE A 136 -9.89 7.45 -7.97
N PHE A 137 -10.91 8.29 -8.04
CA PHE A 137 -10.75 9.72 -8.24
C PHE A 137 -10.90 10.44 -6.91
N PHE A 138 -9.76 10.88 -6.36
CA PHE A 138 -9.76 11.64 -5.11
C PHE A 138 -9.89 13.14 -5.33
N GLY A 139 -9.70 13.61 -6.57
CA GLY A 139 -9.60 15.01 -6.93
C GLY A 139 -8.16 15.39 -7.26
N PRO A 140 -7.24 15.48 -6.27
CA PRO A 140 -5.86 15.90 -6.49
C PRO A 140 -4.96 14.78 -7.04
N LEU A 141 -5.34 13.53 -6.80
CA LEU A 141 -4.69 12.34 -7.35
C LEU A 141 -5.77 11.42 -7.92
N ASN A 142 -5.62 11.05 -9.17
CA ASN A 142 -6.53 10.15 -9.87
C ASN A 142 -5.78 8.87 -10.22
N ILE A 143 -6.35 7.74 -9.83
CA ILE A 143 -5.77 6.42 -10.06
C ILE A 143 -6.69 5.65 -10.99
N THR A 144 -6.11 5.10 -12.06
CA THR A 144 -6.80 4.23 -13.01
C THR A 144 -6.08 2.89 -13.05
N ILE A 145 -6.78 1.80 -12.77
CA ILE A 145 -6.34 0.46 -13.18
C ILE A 145 -6.89 0.27 -14.59
N SER A 146 -6.04 0.32 -15.61
CA SER A 146 -6.47 0.25 -17.00
C SER A 146 -6.87 -1.16 -17.41
N LYS A 147 -6.11 -2.15 -16.96
CA LYS A 147 -6.31 -3.58 -17.24
C LYS A 147 -5.60 -4.41 -16.17
N TYR A 148 -6.02 -5.65 -16.00
CA TYR A 148 -5.38 -6.58 -15.09
C TYR A 148 -5.50 -8.02 -15.57
N LYS A 149 -4.59 -8.88 -15.10
CA LYS A 149 -4.56 -10.31 -15.37
C LYS A 149 -4.26 -11.10 -14.11
N VAL A 150 -4.66 -12.36 -14.10
CA VAL A 150 -4.39 -13.34 -13.06
C VAL A 150 -3.75 -14.54 -13.71
N GLU A 151 -2.52 -14.83 -13.31
CA GLU A 151 -1.76 -15.98 -13.78
C GLU A 151 -1.69 -17.03 -12.68
N SER A 152 -2.07 -18.27 -12.99
CA SER A 152 -1.83 -19.42 -12.12
C SER A 152 -0.41 -19.91 -12.35
N VAL A 153 0.28 -20.27 -11.28
CA VAL A 153 1.63 -20.85 -11.26
C VAL A 153 1.54 -22.24 -10.65
N VAL A 154 1.93 -23.25 -11.42
CA VAL A 154 1.89 -24.65 -10.98
C VAL A 154 3.23 -25.32 -11.28
N GLY A 155 3.81 -25.95 -10.27
CA GLY A 155 5.03 -26.75 -10.40
C GLY A 155 6.24 -25.93 -10.84
N SER A 156 6.48 -24.79 -10.19
CA SER A 156 7.68 -23.96 -10.41
C SER A 156 8.95 -24.82 -10.41
N ASP A 157 9.78 -24.67 -11.43
CA ASP A 157 10.97 -25.49 -11.68
C ASP A 157 12.26 -24.68 -11.80
N LYS A 158 12.18 -23.34 -11.77
CA LYS A 158 13.35 -22.47 -11.72
C LYS A 158 13.85 -22.24 -10.31
N GLN A 159 15.17 -22.20 -10.19
CA GLN A 159 15.81 -21.76 -8.96
C GLN A 159 15.63 -20.25 -8.79
N ILE A 160 14.99 -19.85 -7.70
CA ILE A 160 14.82 -18.45 -7.29
C ILE A 160 15.64 -18.23 -6.02
N ASP A 161 16.31 -17.08 -5.91
CA ASP A 161 17.01 -16.68 -4.69
C ASP A 161 16.06 -16.77 -3.48
N ALA A 162 16.47 -17.50 -2.45
CA ALA A 162 15.70 -17.72 -1.23
C ALA A 162 15.29 -16.44 -0.49
N TYR A 163 16.03 -15.35 -0.70
CA TYR A 163 15.79 -14.04 -0.12
C TYR A 163 14.97 -13.11 -1.03
N SER A 164 14.76 -13.48 -2.30
CA SER A 164 13.80 -12.78 -3.14
C SER A 164 12.38 -13.07 -2.66
N PRO A 165 11.49 -12.06 -2.53
CA PRO A 165 10.09 -12.30 -2.21
C PRO A 165 9.39 -13.22 -3.23
N GLU A 166 9.84 -13.24 -4.47
CA GLU A 166 9.33 -14.10 -5.55
C GLU A 166 9.54 -15.59 -5.25
N SER A 167 10.52 -15.93 -4.40
CA SER A 167 10.74 -17.31 -3.94
C SER A 167 9.54 -17.91 -3.21
N TYR A 168 8.60 -17.06 -2.77
CA TYR A 168 7.30 -17.49 -2.27
C TYR A 168 6.62 -18.48 -3.22
N LEU A 169 6.58 -18.17 -4.52
CA LEU A 169 6.01 -19.03 -5.57
C LEU A 169 7.03 -19.99 -6.19
N GLY A 170 8.32 -19.84 -5.90
CA GLY A 170 9.35 -20.83 -6.26
C GLY A 170 9.24 -22.15 -5.49
N ARG A 171 8.46 -22.19 -4.41
CA ARG A 171 8.34 -23.34 -3.50
C ARG A 171 6.91 -23.87 -3.33
N ARG A 172 5.94 -23.29 -4.04
CA ARG A 172 4.51 -23.66 -3.95
C ARG A 172 3.76 -23.19 -5.18
N ASP A 173 2.63 -23.84 -5.43
CA ASP A 173 1.65 -23.37 -6.40
C ASP A 173 0.89 -22.14 -5.87
N GLY A 174 0.46 -21.28 -6.79
CA GLY A 174 -0.27 -20.08 -6.43
C GLY A 174 -0.68 -19.25 -7.64
N TYR A 175 -0.84 -17.95 -7.40
CA TYR A 175 -1.31 -17.00 -8.40
C TYR A 175 -0.55 -15.68 -8.29
N VAL A 176 -0.35 -15.04 -9.44
CA VAL A 176 0.09 -13.64 -9.53
C VAL A 176 -1.01 -12.82 -10.17
N VAL A 177 -1.50 -11.80 -9.47
CA VAL A 177 -2.39 -10.78 -10.04
C VAL A 177 -1.52 -9.61 -10.47
N THR A 178 -1.55 -9.23 -11.74
CA THR A 178 -0.80 -8.08 -12.28
C THR A 178 -1.77 -7.02 -12.76
N LEU A 179 -1.52 -5.76 -12.40
CA LEU A 179 -2.36 -4.60 -12.71
C LEU A 179 -1.53 -3.60 -13.47
N ASP A 180 -2.12 -3.03 -14.50
CA ASP A 180 -1.61 -1.83 -15.17
C ASP A 180 -2.24 -0.59 -14.54
N VAL A 181 -1.42 0.15 -13.78
CA VAL A 181 -1.86 1.25 -12.92
C VAL A 181 -1.29 2.56 -13.44
N ILE A 182 -2.19 3.53 -13.59
CA ILE A 182 -1.87 4.90 -13.97
C ILE A 182 -2.23 5.82 -12.81
N ILE A 183 -1.26 6.62 -12.36
CA ILE A 183 -1.45 7.62 -11.31
C ILE A 183 -1.20 8.99 -11.92
N GLN A 184 -2.22 9.85 -11.83
CA GLN A 184 -2.18 11.21 -12.35
C GLN A 184 -2.34 12.21 -11.21
N ASN A 185 -1.33 13.05 -11.02
CA ASN A 185 -1.41 14.22 -10.16
C ASN A 185 -2.04 15.38 -10.95
N THR A 186 -3.20 15.85 -10.50
CA THR A 186 -3.97 16.91 -11.16
C THR A 186 -3.71 18.28 -10.57
N THR A 187 -2.85 18.36 -9.55
CA THR A 187 -2.47 19.60 -8.88
C THR A 187 -1.13 20.12 -9.41
N ASN A 188 -0.85 21.40 -9.18
CA ASN A 188 0.49 21.97 -9.45
C ASN A 188 1.52 21.62 -8.38
N SER A 189 1.09 21.05 -7.25
CA SER A 189 1.94 20.64 -6.14
C SER A 189 2.36 19.19 -6.27
N THR A 190 3.51 18.87 -5.70
CA THR A 190 3.92 17.48 -5.51
C THR A 190 3.03 16.77 -4.49
N ILE A 191 2.66 15.51 -4.78
CA ILE A 191 1.85 14.65 -3.89
C ILE A 191 2.61 13.37 -3.59
N SER A 192 2.66 12.96 -2.32
CA SER A 192 3.14 11.64 -1.93
C SER A 192 2.04 10.60 -2.03
N TYR A 193 2.34 9.42 -2.57
CA TYR A 193 1.41 8.29 -2.64
C TYR A 193 2.15 6.96 -2.65
N LYS A 194 1.64 5.99 -1.89
CA LYS A 194 2.19 4.64 -1.81
C LYS A 194 1.31 3.66 -2.59
N ALA A 195 1.70 3.36 -3.84
CA ALA A 195 0.90 2.51 -4.72
C ALA A 195 0.88 1.03 -4.28
N ASP A 196 1.90 0.58 -3.54
CA ASP A 196 1.95 -0.72 -2.87
C ASP A 196 0.88 -0.88 -1.77
N HIS A 197 0.29 0.22 -1.28
CA HIS A 197 -0.83 0.15 -0.33
C HIS A 197 -2.20 -0.09 -1.01
N ILE A 198 -2.29 -0.01 -2.34
CA ILE A 198 -3.49 -0.46 -3.06
C ILE A 198 -3.68 -1.95 -2.73
N SER A 199 -4.84 -2.33 -2.20
CA SER A 199 -5.03 -3.66 -1.60
C SER A 199 -6.15 -4.46 -2.26
N LEU A 200 -5.93 -5.75 -2.44
CA LEU A 200 -6.99 -6.73 -2.72
C LEU A 200 -7.61 -7.19 -1.41
N ASN A 201 -8.94 -7.16 -1.33
CA ASN A 201 -9.69 -7.48 -0.12
C ASN A 201 -10.81 -8.49 -0.42
N GLY A 202 -11.10 -9.37 0.52
CA GLY A 202 -12.22 -10.30 0.40
C GLY A 202 -12.20 -11.35 1.51
N LYS A 203 -13.38 -11.78 2.00
CA LYS A 203 -13.52 -12.86 3.00
C LYS A 203 -12.54 -12.77 4.20
N GLY A 204 -12.32 -11.56 4.72
CA GLY A 204 -11.46 -11.31 5.88
C GLY A 204 -9.96 -11.29 5.60
N ILE A 205 -9.54 -11.40 4.33
CA ILE A 205 -8.13 -11.23 3.94
C ILE A 205 -7.93 -9.89 3.22
N SER A 206 -6.75 -9.30 3.44
CA SER A 206 -6.25 -8.10 2.77
C SER A 206 -4.82 -8.37 2.30
N LYS A 207 -4.52 -8.03 1.04
CA LYS A 207 -3.21 -8.21 0.42
C LYS A 207 -2.76 -6.88 -0.17
N GLY A 208 -1.63 -6.37 0.33
CA GLY A 208 -0.93 -5.23 -0.27
C GLY A 208 -0.23 -5.61 -1.57
N GLY A 209 0.00 -4.62 -2.42
CA GLY A 209 0.68 -4.80 -3.71
C GLY A 209 2.19 -4.77 -3.57
N SER A 210 2.87 -5.15 -4.64
CA SER A 210 4.30 -4.96 -4.84
C SER A 210 4.55 -4.12 -6.09
N LEU A 211 5.58 -3.29 -6.04
CA LEU A 211 6.04 -2.46 -7.16
C LEU A 211 7.27 -3.08 -7.86
N GLU A 212 7.70 -4.28 -7.43
CA GLU A 212 8.94 -4.91 -7.86
C GLU A 212 8.75 -6.39 -8.25
N ASN A 213 8.04 -7.17 -7.44
CA ASN A 213 7.92 -8.61 -7.62
C ASN A 213 7.20 -8.96 -8.92
N PHE A 214 7.83 -9.77 -9.77
CA PHE A 214 7.32 -10.13 -11.09
C PHE A 214 7.07 -8.93 -12.02
N ILE A 215 7.74 -7.81 -11.80
CA ILE A 215 7.62 -6.60 -12.61
C ILE A 215 8.95 -6.29 -13.31
N PRO A 216 9.00 -6.27 -14.65
CA PRO A 216 10.16 -5.80 -15.40
C PRO A 216 10.53 -4.37 -15.02
N VAL A 217 11.83 -4.07 -14.94
CA VAL A 217 12.34 -2.76 -14.49
C VAL A 217 11.71 -1.58 -15.25
N ASP A 218 11.51 -1.72 -16.58
CA ASP A 218 10.90 -0.71 -17.45
C ASP A 218 9.36 -0.59 -17.30
N LYS A 219 8.79 -1.32 -16.34
CA LYS A 219 7.36 -1.34 -16.00
C LYS A 219 7.12 -1.09 -14.51
N GLN A 220 8.16 -0.86 -13.71
CA GLN A 220 8.00 -0.57 -12.29
C GLN A 220 7.43 0.83 -12.08
N LEU A 221 6.27 0.91 -11.41
CA LEU A 221 5.61 2.17 -11.11
C LEU A 221 6.30 2.87 -9.94
N ASN A 222 7.05 3.94 -10.23
CA ASN A 222 7.64 4.84 -9.23
C ASN A 222 8.34 4.11 -8.05
N HIS A 223 8.95 2.94 -8.30
CA HIS A 223 9.43 2.06 -7.22
C HIS A 223 10.53 2.71 -6.35
N THR A 224 11.27 3.68 -6.88
CA THR A 224 12.31 4.41 -6.14
C THR A 224 11.81 5.64 -5.38
N SER A 225 10.54 6.03 -5.54
CA SER A 225 10.01 7.26 -4.96
C SER A 225 8.51 7.16 -4.71
N VAL A 226 8.06 7.62 -3.55
CA VAL A 226 6.62 7.72 -3.27
C VAL A 226 6.02 9.02 -3.78
N VAL A 227 6.74 9.76 -4.64
CA VAL A 227 6.43 11.16 -4.96
C VAL A 227 5.96 11.31 -6.40
N PHE A 228 4.85 12.00 -6.58
CA PHE A 228 4.24 12.32 -7.88
C PHE A 228 4.30 13.83 -8.10
N PRO A 229 5.20 14.33 -8.98
CA PRO A 229 5.30 15.76 -9.25
C PRO A 229 4.00 16.35 -9.81
N GLY A 230 3.81 17.66 -9.62
CA GLY A 230 2.61 18.36 -10.08
C GLY A 230 2.36 18.19 -11.58
N MET A 231 1.09 18.02 -11.96
CA MET A 231 0.64 17.88 -13.35
C MET A 231 1.28 16.71 -14.13
N THR A 232 1.81 15.70 -13.44
CA THR A 232 2.41 14.52 -14.07
C THR A 232 1.50 13.30 -14.06
N LYS A 233 1.79 12.39 -14.98
CA LYS A 233 1.18 11.06 -15.07
C LYS A 233 2.30 10.03 -15.07
N GLN A 234 2.17 9.00 -14.25
CA GLN A 234 3.04 7.85 -14.24
C GLN A 234 2.22 6.57 -14.42
N GLU A 235 2.78 5.60 -15.13
CA GLU A 235 2.15 4.33 -15.47
C GLU A 235 3.14 3.20 -15.18
N GLY A 236 2.63 2.08 -14.67
CA GLY A 236 3.43 0.89 -14.41
C GLY A 236 2.61 -0.19 -13.73
N TYR A 237 3.29 -1.27 -13.34
CA TYR A 237 2.64 -2.43 -12.77
C TYR A 237 2.59 -2.40 -11.24
N VAL A 238 1.52 -2.99 -10.72
CA VAL A 238 1.41 -3.43 -9.32
C VAL A 238 1.06 -4.91 -9.36
N THR A 239 1.73 -5.72 -8.53
CA THR A 239 1.50 -7.18 -8.48
C THR A 239 1.08 -7.66 -7.10
N TYR A 240 0.33 -8.75 -7.06
CA TYR A 240 -0.03 -9.46 -5.83
C TYR A 240 0.30 -10.94 -5.97
N MET A 241 1.05 -11.48 -5.02
CA MET A 241 1.28 -12.92 -4.90
C MET A 241 0.25 -13.55 -3.97
N LEU A 242 -0.40 -14.62 -4.42
CA LEU A 242 -1.40 -15.35 -3.65
C LEU A 242 -1.01 -16.84 -3.63
N ASN A 243 -1.17 -17.51 -2.49
CA ASN A 243 -1.24 -18.97 -2.50
C ASN A 243 -2.65 -19.43 -2.93
N ASN A 244 -2.81 -20.74 -3.07
CA ASN A 244 -4.09 -21.35 -3.42
C ASN A 244 -5.23 -21.00 -2.44
N GLU A 245 -4.94 -20.88 -1.14
CA GLU A 245 -5.95 -20.57 -0.11
C GLU A 245 -6.44 -19.11 -0.21
N ASP A 246 -5.51 -18.17 -0.31
CA ASP A 246 -5.80 -16.74 -0.46
C ASP A 246 -6.59 -16.49 -1.75
N TYR A 247 -6.18 -17.09 -2.87
CA TYR A 247 -6.94 -17.02 -4.11
C TYR A 247 -8.35 -17.60 -3.95
N ALA A 248 -8.51 -18.76 -3.30
CA ALA A 248 -9.81 -19.39 -3.08
C ALA A 248 -10.75 -18.55 -2.20
N LYS A 249 -10.20 -17.75 -1.27
CA LYS A 249 -10.96 -16.79 -0.46
C LYS A 249 -11.33 -15.55 -1.28
N LEU A 250 -10.36 -14.94 -1.97
CA LEU A 250 -10.58 -13.72 -2.76
C LEU A 250 -11.60 -13.97 -3.88
N LYS A 251 -11.50 -15.08 -4.64
CA LYS A 251 -12.35 -15.33 -5.81
C LYS A 251 -13.87 -15.35 -5.50
N GLN A 252 -14.27 -15.53 -4.24
CA GLN A 252 -15.68 -15.51 -3.81
C GLN A 252 -16.29 -14.11 -3.72
N GLY A 253 -15.49 -13.06 -3.89
CA GLY A 253 -15.92 -11.67 -3.76
C GLY A 253 -14.72 -10.78 -3.45
N THR A 254 -13.95 -10.47 -4.49
CA THR A 254 -12.77 -9.61 -4.39
C THR A 254 -13.17 -8.15 -4.60
N THR A 255 -12.72 -7.28 -3.72
CA THR A 255 -12.69 -5.84 -3.94
C THR A 255 -11.24 -5.36 -4.01
N ILE A 256 -11.05 -4.19 -4.62
CA ILE A 256 -9.78 -3.48 -4.59
C ILE A 256 -9.98 -2.12 -3.93
N THR A 257 -9.04 -1.72 -3.10
CA THR A 257 -9.09 -0.47 -2.33
C THR A 257 -7.87 0.36 -2.60
N ALA A 258 -8.07 1.62 -3.00
CA ALA A 258 -7.02 2.62 -3.07
C ALA A 258 -7.11 3.55 -1.86
N ASN A 259 -5.97 3.83 -1.23
CA ASN A 259 -5.87 4.74 -0.10
C ASN A 259 -6.12 6.18 -0.51
N ASN A 260 -6.63 6.98 0.43
CA ASN A 260 -6.70 8.43 0.25
C ASN A 260 -5.27 9.01 0.21
N PRO A 261 -4.93 9.92 -0.71
CA PRO A 261 -3.62 10.56 -0.71
C PRO A 261 -3.30 11.28 0.60
N ASN A 262 -4.30 11.76 1.33
CA ASN A 262 -4.09 12.42 2.63
C ASN A 262 -3.59 11.49 3.74
N ASP A 263 -3.59 10.17 3.53
CA ASP A 263 -2.92 9.21 4.42
C ASP A 263 -1.38 9.40 4.40
N PHE A 264 -0.84 10.06 3.37
CA PHE A 264 0.59 10.20 3.11
C PHE A 264 1.09 11.65 3.00
N ASN A 265 0.20 12.64 3.14
CA ASN A 265 0.54 14.05 2.93
C ASN A 265 0.17 14.89 4.15
N SER A 266 1.14 15.67 4.64
CA SER A 266 0.96 16.69 5.67
C SER A 266 1.67 17.98 5.23
N PRO A 267 0.94 19.09 5.01
CA PRO A 267 -0.49 19.27 5.21
C PRO A 267 -1.34 18.45 4.20
N ALA A 268 -2.61 18.22 4.56
CA ALA A 268 -3.55 17.52 3.69
C ALA A 268 -3.74 18.26 2.36
N VAL A 269 -3.79 17.50 1.26
CA VAL A 269 -4.09 18.00 -0.08
C VAL A 269 -5.60 18.18 -0.22
N LYS A 270 -6.02 19.32 -0.78
CA LYS A 270 -7.45 19.60 -1.01
C LYS A 270 -8.00 18.64 -2.06
N GLY A 271 -9.06 17.91 -1.70
CA GLY A 271 -9.73 16.96 -2.58
C GLY A 271 -11.22 16.82 -2.26
N THR A 272 -11.97 16.21 -3.17
CA THR A 272 -13.42 16.06 -3.07
C THR A 272 -13.82 14.77 -2.35
N THR A 273 -12.97 13.74 -2.39
CA THR A 273 -13.26 12.45 -1.76
C THR A 273 -12.62 12.33 -0.38
N LYS A 274 -13.45 11.99 0.62
CA LYS A 274 -12.99 11.68 1.98
C LYS A 274 -12.79 10.17 2.13
N GLY A 275 -11.63 9.78 2.68
CA GLY A 275 -11.30 8.36 2.94
C GLY A 275 -10.93 7.56 1.68
N ASN A 276 -10.79 6.25 1.87
CA ASN A 276 -10.37 5.31 0.82
C ASN A 276 -11.50 5.01 -0.15
N ILE A 277 -11.17 4.66 -1.40
CA ILE A 277 -12.15 4.24 -2.40
C ILE A 277 -12.02 2.73 -2.61
N THR A 278 -13.13 2.00 -2.49
CA THR A 278 -13.20 0.55 -2.69
C THR A 278 -14.17 0.22 -3.82
N VAL A 279 -13.78 -0.65 -4.74
CA VAL A 279 -14.61 -1.06 -5.88
C VAL A 279 -14.57 -2.58 -6.07
N ASN A 280 -15.60 -3.12 -6.73
CA ASN A 280 -15.63 -4.54 -7.11
C ASN A 280 -14.52 -4.88 -8.12
N PHE A 281 -13.81 -5.98 -7.88
CA PHE A 281 -12.60 -6.38 -8.61
C PHE A 281 -12.53 -7.90 -8.80
N PRO A 282 -13.41 -8.50 -9.61
CA PRO A 282 -13.41 -9.94 -9.82
C PRO A 282 -12.06 -10.42 -10.36
N ILE A 283 -11.50 -11.47 -9.77
CA ILE A 283 -10.25 -12.13 -10.20
C ILE A 283 -10.50 -13.52 -10.80
N SER A 284 -11.77 -13.89 -10.95
CA SER A 284 -12.24 -15.09 -11.63
C SER A 284 -13.50 -14.77 -12.41
N LYS A 285 -13.87 -15.68 -13.32
CA LYS A 285 -15.17 -15.66 -13.98
C LYS A 285 -16.30 -15.88 -12.98
#